data_AF-A0A5S9M9H4-F1
#
_entry.id   AF-A0A5S9M9H4-F1
#
_cell.length_a   1.000
_cell.length_b   1.000
_cell.length_c   1.000
_cell.angle_alpha   90.00
_cell.angle_beta   90.00
_cell.angle_gamma   90.00
#
_symmetry.space_group_name_H-M   'P 1'
#
loop_
_entity.id
_entity.type
_entity.pdbx_description
1 polymer ?
#
loop_
_entity_poly.entity_id
_entity_poly.type
_entity_poly.pdbx_seq_one_letter_code
_entity_poly.pdbx_strand_id
1 'polypeptide(L)'
;MNRNRCIIAPHLTSEKTIHLPVHYKQKDAIYSLALGSRLVDGFNISYHLHPNKILLSEDLYRGLLIPYPSKADVIIIDHTLFIGPLMGIFTAGFEQSTQPLGTRSEFFIKLLHSFRQHPGFAYLFGSHSIDWEKGIVEGLLYHEDSWVKKQLPLPSVIYDRLPNRKAAQSALIQETKRKLTQDYDIPWFNPYFFNKWEIHEQLLTDEKTWSFLPHSVQLDPVDALSKIETLLHLHQVIYLKPTNGSHGDGIYQLKKENDGITVSSNFGNSIPYDSIDQFVQRLRKDHAIHDFIAQQGIELLQIDNQPMDFRVHTNKNKEGDWTVTAAAAKVSGDHTITTHQLHGER
;
A
#
# COMPACT_ATOMS: atom_id res chain seq x y z
N MET A 1 -22.89 8.80 -3.48
CA MET A 1 -22.72 10.22 -3.06
C MET A 1 -22.46 11.08 -4.28
N ASN A 2 -23.23 12.15 -4.50
CA ASN A 2 -22.92 13.17 -5.52
C ASN A 2 -21.65 13.92 -5.11
N ARG A 3 -20.49 13.52 -5.65
CA ARG A 3 -19.22 14.23 -5.41
C ARG A 3 -19.17 15.45 -6.32
N ASN A 4 -19.29 16.64 -5.72
CA ASN A 4 -19.16 17.90 -6.46
C ASN A 4 -17.69 18.28 -6.54
N ARG A 5 -17.08 18.05 -7.70
CA ARG A 5 -15.68 18.38 -7.94
C ARG A 5 -15.51 19.88 -8.21
N CYS A 6 -14.73 20.55 -7.37
CA CYS A 6 -14.51 21.99 -7.41
C CYS A 6 -13.02 22.32 -7.48
N ILE A 7 -12.67 23.40 -8.19
CA ILE A 7 -11.36 24.04 -8.05
C ILE A 7 -11.35 24.80 -6.73
N ILE A 8 -10.38 24.51 -5.87
CA ILE A 8 -10.19 25.19 -4.58
C ILE A 8 -9.02 26.16 -4.72
N ALA A 9 -9.28 27.44 -4.52
CA ALA A 9 -8.28 28.48 -4.71
C ALA A 9 -8.49 29.65 -3.73
N PRO A 10 -7.45 30.42 -3.44
CA PRO A 10 -7.60 31.62 -2.64
C PRO A 10 -8.34 32.74 -3.39
N HIS A 11 -8.98 33.62 -2.62
CA HIS A 11 -9.55 34.89 -3.03
C HIS A 11 -8.79 36.02 -2.32
N LEU A 12 -8.03 36.80 -3.08
CA LEU A 12 -7.01 37.70 -2.52
C LEU A 12 -7.56 38.96 -1.84
N THR A 13 -8.82 39.32 -2.08
CA THR A 13 -9.36 40.63 -1.65
C THR A 13 -10.47 40.53 -0.61
N SER A 14 -10.98 39.35 -0.32
CA SER A 14 -12.02 39.16 0.70
C SER A 14 -11.39 38.72 2.00
N GLU A 15 -12.07 38.97 3.11
CA GLU A 15 -11.68 38.54 4.46
C GLU A 15 -12.77 37.64 5.04
N LYS A 16 -12.38 36.56 5.73
CA LYS A 16 -13.29 35.61 6.38
C LYS A 16 -14.49 35.24 5.52
N THR A 17 -14.27 34.96 4.23
CA THR A 17 -15.36 34.73 3.27
C THR A 17 -15.08 33.53 2.39
N ILE A 18 -16.06 32.63 2.28
CA ILE A 18 -16.12 31.60 1.26
C ILE A 18 -17.07 32.04 0.15
N HIS A 19 -16.59 31.96 -1.09
CA HIS A 19 -17.38 32.21 -2.28
C HIS A 19 -17.76 30.88 -2.92
N LEU A 20 -19.04 30.54 -2.85
CA LEU A 20 -19.59 29.28 -3.33
C LEU A 20 -20.28 29.43 -4.69
N PRO A 21 -20.34 28.38 -5.52
CA PRO A 21 -21.24 28.36 -6.67
C PRO A 21 -22.70 28.59 -6.26
N VAL A 22 -23.47 29.32 -7.07
CA VAL A 22 -24.89 29.65 -6.79
C VAL A 22 -25.78 28.45 -6.48
N HIS A 23 -25.47 27.26 -7.00
CA HIS A 23 -26.25 26.04 -6.72
C HIS A 23 -26.13 25.55 -5.28
N TYR A 24 -25.16 26.05 -4.50
CA TYR A 24 -25.09 25.78 -3.06
C TYR A 24 -26.11 26.60 -2.24
N LYS A 25 -26.75 27.64 -2.81
CA LYS A 25 -27.82 28.39 -2.11
C LYS A 25 -29.01 27.54 -1.72
N GLN A 26 -29.25 26.45 -2.45
CA GLN A 26 -30.40 25.56 -2.25
C GLN A 26 -30.11 24.43 -1.26
N LYS A 27 -28.89 24.35 -0.71
CA LYS A 27 -28.49 23.35 0.27
C LYS A 27 -28.66 23.89 1.70
N ASP A 28 -28.60 23.00 2.69
CA ASP A 28 -28.56 23.36 4.10
C ASP A 28 -27.49 24.43 4.38
N ALA A 29 -27.73 25.25 5.40
CA ALA A 29 -26.79 26.27 5.83
C ALA A 29 -25.41 25.63 6.12
N ILE A 30 -24.33 26.29 5.70
CA ILE A 30 -22.96 25.84 5.97
C ILE A 30 -22.40 26.72 7.08
N TYR A 31 -21.95 26.11 8.18
CA TYR A 31 -21.43 26.82 9.36
C TYR A 31 -19.92 26.65 9.54
N SER A 32 -19.36 25.57 8.98
CA SER A 32 -17.96 25.19 9.14
C SER A 32 -17.37 24.67 7.83
N LEU A 33 -16.06 24.82 7.68
CA LEU A 33 -15.24 24.24 6.62
C LEU A 33 -14.27 23.26 7.23
N ALA A 34 -14.02 22.14 6.55
CA ALA A 34 -13.08 21.14 7.02
C ALA A 34 -12.13 20.65 5.91
N LEU A 35 -10.87 20.43 6.29
CA LEU A 35 -9.87 19.70 5.51
C LEU A 35 -9.07 18.80 6.48
N GLY A 36 -9.15 17.48 6.30
CA GLY A 36 -8.57 16.56 7.29
C GLY A 36 -9.17 16.77 8.68
N SER A 37 -8.33 16.84 9.71
CA SER A 37 -8.74 17.18 11.08
C SER A 37 -8.96 18.67 11.34
N ARG A 38 -8.65 19.55 10.37
CA ARG A 38 -8.73 21.00 10.57
C ARG A 38 -10.12 21.51 10.24
N LEU A 39 -10.73 22.20 11.21
CA LEU A 39 -12.02 22.85 11.08
C LEU A 39 -11.88 24.36 11.26
N VAL A 40 -12.60 25.13 10.44
CA VAL A 40 -12.70 26.59 10.55
C VAL A 40 -14.16 27.00 10.46
N ASP A 41 -14.59 27.91 11.32
CA ASP A 41 -15.94 28.50 11.37
C ASP A 41 -15.86 30.04 11.38
N GLY A 42 -17.00 30.71 11.60
CA GLY A 42 -17.02 32.16 11.76
C GLY A 42 -16.72 32.96 10.48
N PHE A 43 -17.17 32.46 9.32
CA PHE A 43 -16.99 33.09 8.01
C PHE A 43 -18.32 33.54 7.40
N ASN A 44 -18.22 34.46 6.44
CA ASN A 44 -19.31 34.88 5.58
C ASN A 44 -19.39 33.99 4.35
N ILE A 45 -20.60 33.80 3.81
CA ILE A 45 -20.82 33.10 2.54
C ILE A 45 -21.25 34.12 1.49
N SER A 46 -20.53 34.15 0.38
CA SER A 46 -20.94 34.82 -0.85
C SER A 46 -21.16 33.79 -1.95
N TYR A 47 -21.79 34.21 -3.05
CA TYR A 47 -22.10 33.31 -4.16
C TYR A 47 -21.66 33.89 -5.50
N HIS A 48 -21.23 33.03 -6.41
CA HIS A 48 -20.82 33.40 -7.76
C HIS A 48 -21.36 32.44 -8.82
N LEU A 49 -21.34 32.87 -10.09
CA LEU A 49 -21.88 32.11 -11.21
C LEU A 49 -20.99 30.94 -11.68
N HIS A 50 -19.70 30.93 -11.34
CA HIS A 50 -18.82 29.84 -11.76
C HIS A 50 -19.25 28.50 -11.13
N PRO A 51 -19.54 27.45 -11.91
CA PRO A 51 -20.23 26.26 -11.39
C PRO A 51 -19.35 25.35 -10.52
N ASN A 52 -18.05 25.25 -10.82
CA ASN A 52 -17.14 24.27 -10.19
C ASN A 52 -15.91 24.94 -9.55
N LYS A 53 -16.11 26.07 -8.88
CA LYS A 53 -15.03 26.80 -8.21
C LYS A 53 -15.49 27.19 -6.82
N ILE A 54 -14.66 26.99 -5.82
CA ILE A 54 -14.85 27.50 -4.48
C ILE A 54 -13.65 28.37 -4.19
N LEU A 55 -13.91 29.62 -3.84
CA LEU A 55 -12.86 30.56 -3.48
C LEU A 55 -12.91 30.81 -1.98
N LEU A 56 -11.75 30.75 -1.34
CA LEU A 56 -11.59 30.99 0.10
C LEU A 56 -10.78 32.26 0.28
N SER A 57 -11.17 33.18 1.15
CA SER A 57 -10.27 34.26 1.54
C SER A 57 -8.92 33.72 2.03
N GLU A 58 -7.84 34.48 1.85
CA GLU A 58 -6.47 34.04 2.20
C GLU A 58 -6.38 33.53 3.66
N ASP A 59 -7.08 34.17 4.59
CA ASP A 59 -7.14 33.78 6.00
C ASP A 59 -7.80 32.40 6.19
N LEU A 60 -8.90 32.11 5.48
CA LEU A 60 -9.55 30.79 5.52
C LEU A 60 -8.69 29.73 4.83
N TYR A 61 -8.11 30.05 3.67
CA TYR A 61 -7.26 29.14 2.92
C TYR A 61 -6.03 28.71 3.74
N ARG A 62 -5.41 29.65 4.45
CA ARG A 62 -4.30 29.39 5.38
C ARG A 62 -4.77 28.74 6.67
N GLY A 63 -5.93 29.14 7.21
CA GLY A 63 -6.50 28.60 8.45
C GLY A 63 -6.87 27.12 8.34
N LEU A 64 -7.31 26.68 7.16
CA LEU A 64 -7.54 25.28 6.80
C LEU A 64 -6.25 24.51 6.46
N LEU A 65 -5.10 25.18 6.40
CA LEU A 65 -3.80 24.60 6.06
C LEU A 65 -3.80 23.90 4.68
N ILE A 66 -4.46 24.49 3.68
CA ILE A 66 -4.55 23.89 2.34
C ILE A 66 -3.15 23.75 1.72
N PRO A 67 -2.73 22.54 1.28
CA PRO A 67 -1.37 22.28 0.82
C PRO A 67 -0.97 23.09 -0.42
N TYR A 68 -1.84 23.11 -1.43
CA TYR A 68 -1.61 23.76 -2.72
C TYR A 68 -2.96 23.90 -3.45
N PRO A 69 -3.09 24.84 -4.40
CA PRO A 69 -4.30 24.95 -5.22
C PRO A 69 -4.51 23.65 -6.02
N SER A 70 -5.71 23.08 -5.94
CA SER A 70 -6.04 21.83 -6.64
C SER A 70 -7.54 21.74 -6.91
N LYS A 71 -7.93 20.76 -7.72
CA LYS A 71 -9.31 20.27 -7.72
C LYS A 71 -9.51 19.42 -6.47
N ALA A 72 -10.67 19.50 -5.85
CA ALA A 72 -11.06 18.62 -4.74
C ALA A 72 -12.52 18.21 -4.90
N ASP A 73 -12.86 17.05 -4.36
CA ASP A 73 -14.25 16.68 -4.16
C ASP A 73 -14.75 17.39 -2.89
N VAL A 74 -16.01 17.80 -2.92
CA VAL A 74 -16.65 18.52 -1.81
C VAL A 74 -17.92 17.79 -1.41
N ILE A 75 -18.07 17.57 -0.11
CA ILE A 75 -19.27 16.98 0.49
C ILE A 75 -19.72 17.85 1.67
N ILE A 76 -21.03 17.83 1.95
CA ILE A 76 -21.60 18.53 3.10
C ILE A 76 -22.21 17.47 4.01
N ILE A 77 -21.80 17.48 5.28
CA ILE A 77 -22.31 16.61 6.34
C ILE A 77 -22.50 17.51 7.56
N ASP A 78 -23.68 17.48 8.18
CA ASP A 78 -24.00 18.24 9.40
C ASP A 78 -23.54 19.70 9.35
N HIS A 79 -23.97 20.43 8.31
CA HIS A 79 -23.62 21.84 8.07
C HIS A 79 -22.12 22.14 7.89
N THR A 80 -21.27 21.11 7.80
CA THR A 80 -19.83 21.23 7.56
C THR A 80 -19.53 20.92 6.09
N LEU A 81 -18.87 21.84 5.40
CA LEU A 81 -18.36 21.62 4.06
C LEU A 81 -16.95 21.01 4.13
N PHE A 82 -16.85 19.73 3.79
CA PHE A 82 -15.58 19.00 3.73
C PHE A 82 -14.95 19.14 2.36
N ILE A 83 -13.70 19.58 2.33
CA ILE A 83 -12.85 19.67 1.14
C ILE A 83 -11.88 18.48 1.17
N GLY A 84 -11.81 17.67 0.11
CA GLY A 84 -10.88 16.56 0.12
C GLY A 84 -10.91 15.64 -1.10
N PRO A 85 -10.39 14.40 -0.97
CA PRO A 85 -9.75 13.88 0.23
C PRO A 85 -8.39 14.55 0.52
N LEU A 86 -8.02 14.67 1.80
CA LEU A 86 -6.63 14.90 2.20
C LEU A 86 -5.98 13.55 2.52
N MET A 87 -5.09 13.08 1.67
CA MET A 87 -4.39 11.80 1.84
C MET A 87 -3.04 12.00 2.51
N GLY A 88 -2.80 11.27 3.59
CA GLY A 88 -1.48 11.14 4.20
C GLY A 88 -0.81 9.86 3.73
N ILE A 89 0.35 9.96 3.08
CA ILE A 89 1.18 8.82 2.72
C ILE A 89 2.12 8.56 3.90
N PHE A 90 1.84 7.50 4.66
CA PHE A 90 2.56 7.19 5.90
C PHE A 90 3.72 6.25 5.64
N THR A 91 4.93 6.62 6.10
CA THR A 91 6.15 5.84 5.88
C THR A 91 7.14 6.00 7.04
N ALA A 92 8.26 5.27 6.98
CA ALA A 92 9.37 5.34 7.92
C ALA A 92 10.73 5.34 7.19
N GLY A 93 11.79 5.60 7.95
CA GLY A 93 13.17 5.66 7.46
C GLY A 93 13.52 7.03 6.87
N PHE A 94 13.15 8.10 7.58
CA PHE A 94 13.47 9.47 7.15
C PHE A 94 14.92 9.82 7.47
N GLU A 95 15.57 10.52 6.54
CA GLU A 95 16.96 10.97 6.63
C GLU A 95 17.04 12.50 6.50
N GLN A 96 18.02 13.12 7.14
CA GLN A 96 18.30 14.56 6.99
C GLN A 96 19.15 14.81 5.74
N SER A 97 18.54 14.69 4.56
CA SER A 97 19.21 14.90 3.28
C SER A 97 18.25 15.46 2.22
N THR A 98 18.78 15.77 1.03
CA THR A 98 17.96 16.14 -0.14
C THR A 98 17.10 14.99 -0.66
N GLN A 99 17.39 13.76 -0.22
CA GLN A 99 16.62 12.55 -0.48
C GLN A 99 16.11 11.99 0.85
N PRO A 100 14.99 12.52 1.39
CA PRO A 100 14.56 12.25 2.74
C PRO A 100 14.20 10.78 3.00
N LEU A 101 14.16 9.92 1.98
CA LEU A 101 13.92 8.48 2.11
C LEU A 101 14.98 7.65 1.33
N GLY A 102 16.17 8.21 1.14
CA GLY A 102 17.26 7.59 0.38
C GLY A 102 16.80 7.20 -1.04
N THR A 103 17.13 5.97 -1.45
CA THR A 103 16.77 5.40 -2.77
C THR A 103 15.28 5.33 -3.04
N ARG A 104 14.43 5.38 -2.01
CA ARG A 104 12.96 5.36 -2.14
C ARG A 104 12.38 6.73 -2.47
N SER A 105 13.16 7.80 -2.37
CA SER A 105 12.68 9.18 -2.59
C SER A 105 12.07 9.35 -3.97
N GLU A 106 12.68 8.77 -5.02
CA GLU A 106 12.17 8.84 -6.40
C GLU A 106 10.78 8.20 -6.54
N PHE A 107 10.54 7.06 -5.88
CA PHE A 107 9.23 6.42 -5.87
C PHE A 107 8.16 7.36 -5.29
N PHE A 108 8.46 8.03 -4.18
CA PHE A 108 7.49 8.94 -3.55
C PHE A 108 7.29 10.24 -4.32
N ILE A 109 8.32 10.74 -5.03
CA ILE A 109 8.16 11.85 -5.98
C ILE A 109 7.15 11.48 -7.06
N LYS A 110 7.34 10.33 -7.72
CA LYS A 110 6.42 9.83 -8.76
C LYS A 110 5.00 9.65 -8.22
N LEU A 111 4.87 9.11 -7.00
CA LEU A 111 3.58 8.92 -6.34
C LEU A 111 2.87 10.26 -6.07
N LEU A 112 3.55 11.24 -5.47
CA LEU A 112 3.00 12.58 -5.21
C LEU A 112 2.61 13.30 -6.50
N HIS A 113 3.42 13.18 -7.56
CA HIS A 113 3.09 13.71 -8.88
C HIS A 113 1.83 13.08 -9.47
N SER A 114 1.67 11.75 -9.35
CA SER A 114 0.47 11.06 -9.80
C SER A 114 -0.78 11.57 -9.06
N PHE A 115 -0.68 11.84 -7.75
CA PHE A 115 -1.81 12.37 -6.98
C PHE A 115 -2.27 13.75 -7.45
N ARG A 116 -1.38 14.60 -7.98
CA ARG A 116 -1.75 15.92 -8.51
C ARG A 116 -2.68 15.85 -9.73
N GLN A 117 -2.74 14.70 -10.40
CA GLN A 117 -3.66 14.48 -11.53
C GLN A 117 -5.08 14.11 -11.07
N HIS A 118 -5.28 13.86 -9.77
CA HIS A 118 -6.55 13.49 -9.19
C HIS A 118 -7.06 14.59 -8.23
N PRO A 119 -8.38 14.65 -7.99
CA PRO A 119 -8.93 15.59 -7.02
C PRO A 119 -8.53 15.21 -5.60
N GLY A 120 -8.27 16.23 -4.81
CA GLY A 120 -7.82 16.13 -3.43
C GLY A 120 -6.38 16.59 -3.30
N PHE A 121 -5.79 16.18 -2.19
CA PHE A 121 -4.44 16.55 -1.80
C PHE A 121 -3.72 15.34 -1.23
N ALA A 122 -2.41 15.32 -1.38
CA ALA A 122 -1.55 14.30 -0.80
C ALA A 122 -0.27 14.92 -0.24
N TYR A 123 0.22 14.36 0.86
CA TYR A 123 1.52 14.66 1.44
C TYR A 123 2.11 13.41 2.10
N LEU A 124 3.42 13.42 2.28
CA LEU A 124 4.20 12.35 2.88
C LEU A 124 4.49 12.67 4.35
N PHE A 125 4.39 11.71 5.26
CA PHE A 125 4.71 11.92 6.67
C PHE A 125 5.13 10.63 7.39
N GLY A 126 5.68 10.78 8.59
CA GLY A 126 6.05 9.67 9.47
C GLY A 126 5.64 9.95 10.91
N SER A 127 5.76 8.95 11.78
CA SER A 127 5.35 9.07 13.19
C SER A 127 6.01 10.22 13.95
N HIS A 128 7.27 10.50 13.65
CA HIS A 128 8.07 11.56 14.28
C HIS A 128 7.63 12.98 13.90
N SER A 129 6.82 13.17 12.85
CA SER A 129 6.45 14.50 12.35
C SER A 129 5.05 14.97 12.79
N ILE A 130 4.42 14.23 13.70
CA ILE A 130 3.07 14.52 14.22
C ILE A 130 3.18 15.29 15.53
N ASP A 131 2.58 16.48 15.58
CA ASP A 131 2.30 17.22 16.81
C ASP A 131 0.89 16.84 17.28
N TRP A 132 0.82 15.91 18.23
CA TRP A 132 -0.43 15.37 18.76
C TRP A 132 -1.24 16.41 19.55
N GLU A 133 -0.59 17.36 20.21
CA GLU A 133 -1.27 18.40 20.98
C GLU A 133 -1.99 19.36 20.05
N LYS A 134 -1.36 19.74 18.93
CA LYS A 134 -1.96 20.64 17.95
C LYS A 134 -2.83 19.93 16.92
N GLY A 135 -2.72 18.61 16.79
CA GLY A 135 -3.39 17.84 15.72
C GLY A 135 -2.87 18.21 14.33
N ILE A 136 -1.57 18.49 14.22
CA ILE A 136 -0.90 18.96 13.00
C ILE A 136 0.25 18.01 12.65
N VAL A 137 0.52 17.87 11.35
CA VAL A 137 1.65 17.12 10.81
C VAL A 137 2.60 18.07 10.08
N GLU A 138 3.89 17.99 10.39
CA GLU A 138 4.92 18.47 9.47
C GLU A 138 5.04 17.46 8.33
N GLY A 139 4.31 17.72 7.24
CA GLY A 139 4.28 16.90 6.05
C GLY A 139 5.32 17.33 5.02
N LEU A 140 5.78 16.38 4.21
CA LEU A 140 6.62 16.62 3.05
C LEU A 140 5.78 16.63 1.77
N LEU A 141 6.00 17.67 0.98
CA LEU A 141 5.53 17.84 -0.39
C LEU A 141 6.73 17.84 -1.33
N TYR A 142 6.49 17.57 -2.61
CA TYR A 142 7.50 17.76 -3.65
C TYR A 142 7.02 18.81 -4.64
N HIS A 143 7.80 19.86 -4.85
CA HIS A 143 7.48 21.02 -5.69
C HIS A 143 8.77 21.62 -6.26
N GLU A 144 8.76 22.00 -7.55
CA GLU A 144 9.90 22.63 -8.23
C GLU A 144 11.23 21.89 -7.95
N ASP A 145 11.21 20.57 -8.20
CA ASP A 145 12.33 19.67 -8.00
C ASP A 145 12.92 19.60 -6.58
N SER A 146 12.16 20.07 -5.58
CA SER A 146 12.59 20.13 -4.18
C SER A 146 11.54 19.57 -3.21
N TRP A 147 12.03 19.03 -2.09
CA TRP A 147 11.19 18.63 -0.97
C TRP A 147 10.87 19.84 -0.09
N VAL A 148 9.59 20.06 0.17
CA VAL A 148 9.09 21.20 0.94
C VAL A 148 8.36 20.69 2.17
N LYS A 149 8.77 21.14 3.35
CA LYS A 149 8.06 20.90 4.61
C LYS A 149 6.88 21.87 4.75
N LYS A 150 5.73 21.37 5.15
CA LYS A 150 4.54 22.20 5.40
C LYS A 150 3.76 21.66 6.60
N GLN A 151 3.23 22.57 7.42
CA GLN A 151 2.29 22.24 8.48
C GLN A 151 0.93 21.94 7.86
N LEU A 152 0.40 20.74 8.12
CA LEU A 152 -0.81 20.19 7.50
C LEU A 152 -1.72 19.59 8.56
N PRO A 153 -3.04 19.54 8.34
CA PRO A 153 -3.95 18.81 9.23
C PRO A 153 -3.59 17.32 9.27
N LEU A 154 -4.08 16.59 10.28
CA LEU A 154 -4.14 15.13 10.17
C LEU A 154 -5.00 14.75 8.95
N PRO A 155 -4.63 13.71 8.20
CA PRO A 155 -5.25 13.42 6.92
C PRO A 155 -6.66 12.83 7.11
N SER A 156 -7.49 12.94 6.08
CA SER A 156 -8.81 12.27 6.05
C SER A 156 -8.70 10.77 5.77
N VAL A 157 -7.58 10.32 5.20
CA VAL A 157 -7.31 8.92 4.87
C VAL A 157 -5.80 8.69 4.82
N ILE A 158 -5.34 7.53 5.26
CA ILE A 158 -3.93 7.18 5.27
C ILE A 158 -3.63 6.07 4.26
N TYR A 159 -2.63 6.31 3.42
CA TYR A 159 -1.99 5.29 2.61
C TYR A 159 -0.78 4.72 3.37
N ASP A 160 -0.87 3.46 3.80
CA ASP A 160 0.26 2.79 4.43
C ASP A 160 1.35 2.45 3.40
N ARG A 161 2.54 3.03 3.57
CA ARG A 161 3.75 2.78 2.77
C ARG A 161 4.97 2.48 3.64
N LEU A 162 4.74 1.87 4.80
CA LEU A 162 5.84 1.36 5.62
C LEU A 162 6.74 0.42 4.80
N PRO A 163 8.08 0.53 4.92
CA PRO A 163 8.99 -0.17 4.02
C PRO A 163 9.07 -1.68 4.26
N ASN A 164 8.86 -2.13 5.50
CA ASN A 164 9.01 -3.53 5.87
C ASN A 164 8.34 -3.82 7.22
N ARG A 165 8.21 -5.12 7.52
CA ARG A 165 7.63 -5.64 8.76
C ARG A 165 8.37 -5.15 10.02
N LYS A 166 9.71 -5.04 9.96
CA LYS A 166 10.53 -4.55 11.08
C LYS A 166 10.15 -3.11 11.46
N ALA A 167 9.97 -2.23 10.47
CA ALA A 167 9.49 -0.87 10.71
C ALA A 167 8.08 -0.89 11.33
N ALA A 168 7.18 -1.72 10.82
CA ALA A 168 5.82 -1.84 11.35
C ALA A 168 5.74 -2.37 12.79
N GLN A 169 6.74 -3.11 13.25
CA GLN A 169 6.82 -3.62 14.63
C GLN A 169 7.39 -2.62 15.64
N SER A 170 7.86 -1.45 15.19
CA SER A 170 8.30 -0.40 16.10
C SER A 170 7.15 0.07 17.00
N ALA A 171 7.37 0.10 18.32
CA ALA A 171 6.37 0.55 19.30
C ALA A 171 5.82 1.94 18.98
N LEU A 172 6.67 2.87 18.52
CA LEU A 172 6.26 4.21 18.12
C LEU A 172 5.30 4.18 16.92
N ILE A 173 5.56 3.33 15.94
CA ILE A 173 4.71 3.18 14.75
C ILE A 173 3.39 2.50 15.10
N GLN A 174 3.42 1.48 15.95
CA GLN A 174 2.21 0.81 16.43
C GLN A 174 1.31 1.78 17.20
N GLU A 175 1.86 2.56 18.12
CA GLU A 175 1.09 3.56 18.86
C GLU A 175 0.57 4.67 17.95
N THR A 176 1.38 5.13 16.97
CA THR A 176 0.94 6.11 15.97
C THR A 176 -0.23 5.58 15.15
N LYS A 177 -0.15 4.33 14.68
CA LYS A 177 -1.23 3.65 13.96
C LYS A 177 -2.47 3.54 14.83
N ARG A 178 -2.31 3.13 16.10
CA ARG A 178 -3.41 3.02 17.07
C ARG A 178 -4.11 4.36 17.24
N LYS A 179 -3.38 5.43 17.55
CA LYS A 179 -3.93 6.79 17.71
C LYS A 179 -4.68 7.25 16.47
N LEU A 180 -4.05 7.21 15.28
CA LEU A 180 -4.68 7.68 14.05
C LEU A 180 -5.95 6.90 13.70
N THR A 181 -5.98 5.60 14.01
CA THR A 181 -7.12 4.74 13.69
C THR A 181 -8.23 4.82 14.74
N GLN A 182 -7.90 4.78 16.04
CA GLN A 182 -8.87 4.64 17.14
C GLN A 182 -9.26 5.98 17.77
N ASP A 183 -8.34 6.94 17.84
CA ASP A 183 -8.57 8.21 18.53
C ASP A 183 -9.04 9.29 17.55
N TYR A 184 -8.69 9.17 16.27
CA TYR A 184 -9.05 10.14 15.21
C TYR A 184 -9.95 9.55 14.10
N ASP A 185 -10.29 8.25 14.17
CA ASP A 185 -11.13 7.55 13.18
C ASP A 185 -10.64 7.70 11.73
N ILE A 186 -9.33 7.82 11.52
CA ILE A 186 -8.77 7.99 10.18
C ILE A 186 -8.62 6.61 9.52
N PRO A 187 -9.33 6.34 8.41
CA PRO A 187 -9.24 5.06 7.73
C PRO A 187 -7.87 4.88 7.06
N TRP A 188 -7.39 3.64 7.05
CA TRP A 188 -6.17 3.22 6.37
C TRP A 188 -6.51 2.30 5.21
N PHE A 189 -5.79 2.42 4.09
CA PHE A 189 -5.83 1.40 3.03
C PHE A 189 -4.46 0.72 2.88
N ASN A 190 -4.50 -0.60 2.64
CA ASN A 190 -3.38 -1.53 2.66
C ASN A 190 -2.58 -1.57 4.00
N PRO A 191 -3.24 -1.65 5.18
CA PRO A 191 -2.57 -1.46 6.47
C PRO A 191 -1.67 -2.62 6.96
N TYR A 192 -1.65 -3.75 6.25
CA TYR A 192 -1.01 -4.99 6.69
C TYR A 192 -0.03 -5.55 5.66
N PHE A 193 0.98 -6.26 6.17
CA PHE A 193 1.84 -7.10 5.36
C PHE A 193 1.26 -8.51 5.30
N PHE A 194 1.19 -9.09 4.11
CA PHE A 194 0.64 -10.41 3.86
C PHE A 194 1.53 -11.55 4.37
N ASN A 195 0.98 -12.43 5.19
CA ASN A 195 1.56 -13.72 5.54
C ASN A 195 0.99 -14.78 4.58
N LYS A 196 1.87 -15.53 3.91
CA LYS A 196 1.45 -16.51 2.88
C LYS A 196 0.60 -17.64 3.45
N TRP A 197 0.89 -18.10 4.67
CA TRP A 197 0.13 -19.18 5.30
C TRP A 197 -1.25 -18.70 5.72
N GLU A 198 -1.34 -17.55 6.42
CA GLU A 198 -2.62 -16.97 6.83
C GLU A 198 -3.54 -16.72 5.62
N ILE A 199 -3.01 -16.21 4.51
CA ILE A 199 -3.78 -16.03 3.28
C ILE A 199 -4.23 -17.37 2.71
N HIS A 200 -3.34 -18.36 2.68
CA HIS A 200 -3.68 -19.69 2.18
C HIS A 200 -4.81 -20.32 3.01
N GLU A 201 -4.74 -20.26 4.33
CA GLU A 201 -5.80 -20.75 5.23
C GLU A 201 -7.13 -20.03 4.99
N GLN A 202 -7.12 -18.70 4.84
CA GLN A 202 -8.34 -17.95 4.53
C GLN A 202 -8.95 -18.36 3.19
N LEU A 203 -8.13 -18.49 2.14
CA LEU A 203 -8.61 -18.89 0.81
C LEU A 203 -9.05 -20.35 0.75
N LEU A 204 -8.49 -21.23 1.58
CA LEU A 204 -8.94 -22.62 1.70
C LEU A 204 -10.36 -22.72 2.27
N THR A 205 -10.78 -21.77 3.11
CA THR A 205 -12.13 -21.72 3.68
C THR A 205 -13.18 -21.14 2.73
N ASP A 206 -12.78 -20.54 1.61
CA ASP A 206 -13.70 -19.94 0.64
C ASP A 206 -14.04 -20.92 -0.48
N GLU A 207 -15.34 -21.19 -0.65
CA GLU A 207 -15.89 -22.15 -1.62
C GLU A 207 -15.54 -21.83 -3.08
N LYS A 208 -15.22 -20.57 -3.40
CA LYS A 208 -14.89 -20.14 -4.77
C LYS A 208 -13.40 -20.26 -5.05
N THR A 209 -12.53 -20.30 -4.04
CA THR A 209 -11.08 -20.30 -4.24
C THR A 209 -10.39 -21.61 -3.88
N TRP A 210 -10.91 -22.40 -2.93
CA TRP A 210 -10.20 -23.55 -2.37
C TRP A 210 -9.68 -24.54 -3.43
N SER A 211 -10.49 -24.82 -4.46
CA SER A 211 -10.15 -25.80 -5.51
C SER A 211 -9.03 -25.35 -6.45
N PHE A 212 -8.67 -24.06 -6.42
CA PHE A 212 -7.60 -23.48 -7.23
C PHE A 212 -6.28 -23.35 -6.48
N LEU A 213 -6.26 -23.64 -5.18
CA LEU A 213 -5.06 -23.51 -4.36
C LEU A 213 -4.16 -24.74 -4.50
N PRO A 214 -2.84 -24.55 -4.65
CA PRO A 214 -1.89 -25.66 -4.63
C PRO A 214 -1.84 -26.28 -3.23
N HIS A 215 -1.63 -27.60 -3.16
CA HIS A 215 -1.45 -28.28 -1.87
C HIS A 215 -0.26 -27.66 -1.12
N SER A 216 -0.54 -27.03 0.02
CA SER A 216 0.46 -26.34 0.82
C SER A 216 0.34 -26.73 2.30
N VAL A 217 1.47 -26.81 3.00
CA VAL A 217 1.54 -27.11 4.43
C VAL A 217 2.50 -26.15 5.13
N GLN A 218 2.14 -25.70 6.33
CA GLN A 218 3.08 -25.00 7.20
C GLN A 218 4.06 -26.00 7.82
N LEU A 219 5.34 -25.64 7.78
CA LEU A 219 6.39 -26.44 8.40
C LEU A 219 6.49 -26.14 9.89
N ASP A 220 6.73 -27.19 10.68
CA ASP A 220 7.00 -27.09 12.11
C ASP A 220 8.31 -27.82 12.43
N PRO A 221 9.12 -27.36 13.41
CA PRO A 221 10.38 -28.02 13.74
C PRO A 221 10.25 -29.52 14.02
N VAL A 222 9.13 -29.96 14.59
CA VAL A 222 8.88 -31.36 14.99
C VAL A 222 8.69 -32.27 13.78
N ASP A 223 7.93 -31.84 12.77
CA ASP A 223 7.45 -32.72 11.69
C ASP A 223 7.83 -32.27 10.26
N ALA A 224 8.57 -31.17 10.12
CA ALA A 224 8.91 -30.58 8.81
C ALA A 224 9.50 -31.57 7.81
N LEU A 225 10.42 -32.45 8.23
CA LEU A 225 11.02 -33.45 7.36
C LEU A 225 9.94 -34.34 6.74
N SER A 226 9.09 -34.94 7.58
CA SER A 226 8.02 -35.84 7.13
C SER A 226 7.00 -35.14 6.22
N LYS A 227 6.67 -33.86 6.50
CA LYS A 227 5.79 -33.05 5.65
C LYS A 227 6.40 -32.78 4.28
N ILE A 228 7.68 -32.40 4.24
CA ILE A 228 8.42 -32.15 2.99
C ILE A 228 8.50 -33.44 2.17
N GLU A 229 8.87 -34.56 2.79
CA GLU A 229 8.94 -35.88 2.15
C GLU A 229 7.60 -36.29 1.56
N THR A 230 6.52 -36.16 2.34
CA THR A 230 5.16 -36.50 1.90
C THR A 230 4.74 -35.62 0.71
N LEU A 231 4.91 -34.31 0.80
CA LEU A 231 4.49 -33.39 -0.26
C LEU A 231 5.31 -33.60 -1.54
N LEU A 232 6.62 -33.83 -1.41
CA LEU A 232 7.49 -34.09 -2.55
C LEU A 232 7.19 -35.45 -3.20
N HIS A 233 6.83 -36.46 -2.41
CA HIS A 233 6.37 -37.74 -2.93
C HIS A 233 5.10 -37.59 -3.77
N LEU A 234 4.14 -36.77 -3.31
CA LEU A 234 2.88 -36.53 -4.00
C LEU A 234 3.03 -35.71 -5.30
N HIS A 235 3.95 -34.74 -5.34
CA HIS A 235 3.97 -33.71 -6.39
C HIS A 235 5.24 -33.60 -7.23
N GLN A 236 6.28 -34.40 -6.96
CA GLN A 236 7.60 -34.41 -7.63
C GLN A 236 8.42 -33.12 -7.53
N VAL A 237 7.77 -31.95 -7.55
CA VAL A 237 8.36 -30.62 -7.37
C VAL A 237 7.56 -29.88 -6.32
N ILE A 238 8.27 -29.30 -5.35
CA ILE A 238 7.69 -28.42 -4.33
C ILE A 238 8.55 -27.18 -4.15
N TYR A 239 7.97 -26.15 -3.57
CA TYR A 239 8.66 -24.93 -3.19
C TYR A 239 8.59 -24.74 -1.68
N LEU A 240 9.74 -24.47 -1.06
CA LEU A 240 9.80 -23.94 0.29
C LEU A 240 9.86 -22.42 0.21
N LYS A 241 8.89 -21.76 0.85
CA LYS A 241 8.73 -20.30 0.78
C LYS A 241 8.64 -19.71 2.18
N PRO A 242 9.39 -18.64 2.52
CA PRO A 242 9.21 -17.95 3.78
C PRO A 242 7.81 -17.34 3.86
N THR A 243 7.08 -17.56 4.96
CA THR A 243 5.73 -17.06 5.25
C THR A 243 5.66 -15.54 5.12
N ASN A 244 6.68 -14.86 5.64
CA ASN A 244 6.80 -13.41 5.71
C ASN A 244 7.66 -12.77 4.60
N GLY A 245 8.23 -13.59 3.70
CA GLY A 245 9.13 -13.12 2.64
C GLY A 245 8.46 -12.30 1.53
N SER A 246 9.25 -11.55 0.77
CA SER A 246 8.82 -10.74 -0.38
C SER A 246 9.83 -10.86 -1.52
N HIS A 247 9.49 -10.39 -2.72
CA HIS A 247 10.38 -10.36 -3.90
C HIS A 247 10.98 -11.70 -4.37
N GLY A 248 10.50 -12.82 -3.84
CA GLY A 248 11.04 -14.14 -4.12
C GLY A 248 12.20 -14.54 -3.20
N ASP A 249 12.69 -13.67 -2.34
CA ASP A 249 13.84 -13.94 -1.49
C ASP A 249 13.62 -15.15 -0.57
N GLY A 250 14.63 -16.01 -0.48
CA GLY A 250 14.63 -17.19 0.38
C GLY A 250 13.74 -18.34 -0.10
N ILE A 251 13.30 -18.33 -1.37
CA ILE A 251 12.56 -19.46 -1.96
C ILE A 251 13.54 -20.55 -2.42
N TYR A 252 13.20 -21.79 -2.07
CA TYR A 252 13.88 -23.00 -2.55
C TYR A 252 12.90 -23.84 -3.36
N GLN A 253 13.30 -24.27 -4.56
CA GLN A 253 12.61 -25.31 -5.31
C GLN A 253 13.29 -26.65 -5.00
N LEU A 254 12.51 -27.64 -4.59
CA LEU A 254 12.96 -29.00 -4.38
C LEU A 254 12.35 -29.85 -5.50
N LYS A 255 13.20 -30.53 -6.25
CA LYS A 255 12.81 -31.47 -7.29
C LYS A 255 13.30 -32.87 -6.91
N LYS A 256 12.39 -33.83 -6.94
CA LYS A 256 12.73 -35.24 -6.74
C LYS A 256 13.48 -35.74 -7.96
N GLU A 257 14.59 -36.43 -7.72
CA GLU A 257 15.36 -37.13 -8.74
C GLU A 257 15.30 -38.64 -8.48
N ASN A 258 15.90 -39.45 -9.37
CA ASN A 258 15.95 -40.91 -9.18
C ASN A 258 16.67 -41.28 -7.87
N ASP A 259 17.77 -40.56 -7.58
CA ASP A 259 18.56 -40.70 -6.37
C ASP A 259 18.64 -39.32 -5.69
N GLY A 260 17.94 -39.16 -4.57
CA GLY A 260 17.95 -37.92 -3.78
C GLY A 260 17.07 -36.79 -4.35
N ILE A 261 17.55 -35.55 -4.19
CA ILE A 261 16.85 -34.33 -4.64
C ILE A 261 17.79 -33.31 -5.25
N THR A 262 17.27 -32.50 -6.16
CA THR A 262 17.91 -31.25 -6.59
C THR A 262 17.23 -30.09 -5.88
N VAL A 263 18.02 -29.19 -5.28
CA VAL A 263 17.53 -27.96 -4.67
C VAL A 263 18.04 -26.74 -5.43
N SER A 264 17.12 -25.95 -5.95
CA SER A 264 17.41 -24.71 -6.67
C SER A 264 16.98 -23.50 -5.85
N SER A 265 17.78 -22.43 -5.90
CA SER A 265 17.47 -21.14 -5.29
C SER A 265 17.35 -20.04 -6.36
N ASN A 266 16.76 -18.90 -6.02
CA ASN A 266 16.59 -17.78 -6.95
C ASN A 266 17.91 -17.20 -7.49
N PHE A 267 19.05 -17.55 -6.91
CA PHE A 267 20.37 -17.10 -7.36
C PHE A 267 21.00 -17.99 -8.44
N GLY A 268 20.21 -18.88 -9.07
CA GLY A 268 20.65 -19.74 -10.18
C GLY A 268 21.47 -20.96 -9.75
N ASN A 269 21.75 -21.13 -8.46
CA ASN A 269 22.44 -22.30 -7.95
C ASN A 269 21.45 -23.47 -7.79
N SER A 270 21.72 -24.56 -8.51
CA SER A 270 21.07 -25.87 -8.30
C SER A 270 22.09 -26.82 -7.68
N ILE A 271 21.77 -27.35 -6.50
CA ILE A 271 22.67 -28.19 -5.71
C ILE A 271 21.98 -29.54 -5.49
N PRO A 272 22.61 -30.66 -5.89
CA PRO A 272 22.11 -31.99 -5.58
C PRO A 272 22.34 -32.33 -4.10
N TYR A 273 21.43 -33.08 -3.52
CA TYR A 273 21.54 -33.66 -2.18
C TYR A 273 21.16 -35.14 -2.24
N ASP A 274 21.91 -35.97 -1.52
CA ASP A 274 21.68 -37.42 -1.50
C ASP A 274 20.37 -37.76 -0.78
N SER A 275 19.87 -36.87 0.09
CA SER A 275 18.60 -37.05 0.79
C SER A 275 17.94 -35.71 1.14
N ILE A 276 16.63 -35.78 1.39
CA ILE A 276 15.84 -34.64 1.87
C ILE A 276 16.30 -34.21 3.26
N ASP A 277 16.62 -35.16 4.15
CA ASP A 277 17.12 -34.86 5.50
C ASP A 277 18.39 -34.01 5.46
N GLN A 278 19.36 -34.34 4.60
CA GLN A 278 20.60 -33.57 4.47
C GLN A 278 20.32 -32.09 4.16
N PHE A 279 19.39 -31.81 3.24
CA PHE A 279 18.98 -30.44 2.93
C PHE A 279 18.21 -29.80 4.09
N VAL A 280 17.26 -30.51 4.71
CA VAL A 280 16.46 -29.99 5.84
C VAL A 280 17.35 -29.62 7.03
N GLN A 281 18.37 -30.43 7.34
CA GLN A 281 19.35 -30.13 8.38
C GLN A 281 20.17 -28.88 8.06
N ARG A 282 20.55 -28.67 6.79
CA ARG A 282 21.18 -27.42 6.35
C ARG A 282 20.23 -26.23 6.52
N LEU A 283 18.99 -26.36 6.04
CA LEU A 283 17.98 -25.31 6.14
C LEU A 283 17.76 -24.87 7.60
N ARG A 284 17.73 -25.82 8.54
CA ARG A 284 17.60 -25.56 9.99
C ARG A 284 18.79 -24.83 10.61
N LYS A 285 19.99 -24.93 10.03
CA LYS A 285 21.17 -24.19 10.51
C LYS A 285 21.12 -22.72 10.10
N ASP A 286 20.62 -22.47 8.89
CA ASP A 286 20.62 -21.13 8.29
C ASP A 286 19.34 -20.35 8.63
N HIS A 287 18.23 -21.06 8.89
CA HIS A 287 16.91 -20.47 9.06
C HIS A 287 16.04 -21.16 10.13
N ALA A 288 15.09 -20.40 10.67
CA ALA A 288 14.01 -20.95 11.47
C ALA A 288 12.98 -21.63 10.56
N ILE A 289 12.89 -22.96 10.62
CA ILE A 289 12.06 -23.73 9.68
C ILE A 289 10.55 -23.45 9.81
N HIS A 290 10.09 -23.00 10.97
CA HIS A 290 8.67 -22.62 11.19
C HIS A 290 8.25 -21.37 10.42
N ASP A 291 9.22 -20.61 9.91
CA ASP A 291 8.95 -19.46 9.04
C ASP A 291 8.68 -19.87 7.59
N PHE A 292 8.58 -21.17 7.27
CA PHE A 292 8.39 -21.66 5.91
C PHE A 292 7.06 -22.39 5.71
N ILE A 293 6.53 -22.27 4.50
CA ILE A 293 5.54 -23.19 3.95
C ILE A 293 6.21 -24.08 2.90
N ALA A 294 5.79 -25.33 2.82
CA ALA A 294 6.03 -26.18 1.66
C ALA A 294 4.78 -26.15 0.78
N GLN A 295 4.96 -25.92 -0.52
CA GLN A 295 3.87 -25.75 -1.46
C GLN A 295 4.16 -26.55 -2.74
N GLN A 296 3.16 -27.28 -3.22
CA GLN A 296 3.17 -27.96 -4.51
C GLN A 296 3.65 -27.03 -5.63
N GLY A 297 4.57 -27.52 -6.47
CA GLY A 297 4.94 -26.85 -7.71
C GLY A 297 3.78 -26.84 -8.70
N ILE A 298 3.55 -25.71 -9.35
CA ILE A 298 2.54 -25.56 -10.39
C ILE A 298 3.24 -25.60 -11.74
N GLU A 299 2.79 -26.48 -12.63
CA GLU A 299 3.22 -26.48 -14.02
C GLU A 299 2.63 -25.24 -14.71
N LEU A 300 3.50 -24.30 -15.04
CA LEU A 300 3.12 -23.06 -15.71
C LEU A 300 2.89 -23.32 -17.20
N LEU A 301 1.92 -22.58 -17.76
CA LEU A 301 1.78 -22.50 -19.21
C LEU A 301 3.07 -21.94 -19.82
N GLN A 302 3.38 -22.38 -21.04
CA GLN A 302 4.59 -21.95 -21.74
C GLN A 302 4.24 -21.28 -23.06
N ILE A 303 5.02 -20.26 -23.41
CA ILE A 303 5.05 -19.67 -24.75
C ILE A 303 6.50 -19.75 -25.25
N ASP A 304 6.72 -20.30 -26.44
CA ASP A 304 8.07 -20.52 -26.98
C ASP A 304 9.03 -21.24 -26.01
N ASN A 305 8.50 -22.24 -25.27
CA ASN A 305 9.19 -23.00 -24.20
C ASN A 305 9.61 -22.17 -22.97
N GLN A 306 9.09 -20.94 -22.82
CA GLN A 306 9.33 -20.12 -21.63
C GLN A 306 8.09 -20.13 -20.72
N PRO A 307 8.25 -20.48 -19.43
CA PRO A 307 7.18 -20.40 -18.44
C PRO A 307 6.52 -19.02 -18.37
N MET A 308 5.21 -19.02 -18.18
CA MET A 308 4.39 -17.83 -18.13
C MET A 308 3.41 -17.87 -16.95
N ASP A 309 3.30 -16.75 -16.24
CA ASP A 309 2.22 -16.52 -15.27
C ASP A 309 1.39 -15.28 -15.60
N PHE A 310 0.23 -15.14 -14.96
CA PHE A 310 -0.65 -14.01 -15.14
C PHE A 310 -0.73 -13.17 -13.88
N ARG A 311 -0.54 -11.86 -14.03
CA ARG A 311 -0.79 -10.87 -13.00
C ARG A 311 -2.06 -10.10 -13.31
N VAL A 312 -3.07 -10.29 -12.46
CA VAL A 312 -4.33 -9.56 -12.53
C VAL A 312 -4.34 -8.49 -11.45
N HIS A 313 -4.50 -7.23 -11.86
CA HIS A 313 -4.71 -6.10 -10.97
C HIS A 313 -6.20 -5.83 -10.85
N THR A 314 -6.67 -5.71 -9.61
CA THR A 314 -8.05 -5.36 -9.30
C THR A 314 -8.13 -4.09 -8.47
N ASN A 315 -9.12 -3.24 -8.73
CA ASN A 315 -9.42 -2.06 -7.94
C ASN A 315 -10.94 -1.93 -7.74
N LYS A 316 -11.32 -1.29 -6.64
CA LYS A 316 -12.72 -0.94 -6.40
C LYS A 316 -13.14 0.21 -7.33
N ASN A 317 -14.30 0.06 -7.96
CA ASN A 317 -14.94 1.13 -8.74
C ASN A 317 -15.57 2.18 -7.79
N LYS A 318 -16.35 3.12 -8.36
CA LYS A 318 -16.99 4.20 -7.57
C LYS A 318 -18.13 3.70 -6.67
N GLU A 319 -18.67 2.53 -6.98
CA GLU A 319 -19.68 1.79 -6.21
C GLU A 319 -19.06 0.98 -5.06
N GLY A 320 -17.75 0.75 -5.09
CA GLY A 320 -17.02 -0.04 -4.10
C GLY A 320 -16.80 -1.51 -4.50
N ASP A 321 -17.20 -1.89 -5.72
CA ASP A 321 -17.07 -3.25 -6.24
C ASP A 321 -15.71 -3.48 -6.87
N TRP A 322 -15.13 -4.66 -6.62
CA TRP A 322 -13.87 -5.06 -7.25
C TRP A 322 -14.04 -5.27 -8.75
N THR A 323 -13.15 -4.65 -9.53
CA THR A 323 -13.09 -4.77 -11.00
C THR A 323 -11.67 -5.08 -11.42
N VAL A 324 -11.50 -5.85 -12.50
CA VAL A 324 -10.19 -6.07 -13.12
C VAL A 324 -9.79 -4.80 -13.88
N THR A 325 -8.67 -4.19 -13.47
CA THR A 325 -8.16 -2.96 -14.08
C THR A 325 -7.04 -3.23 -15.07
N ALA A 326 -6.25 -4.27 -14.86
CA ALA A 326 -5.25 -4.74 -15.81
C ALA A 326 -5.01 -6.24 -15.64
N ALA A 327 -4.69 -6.92 -16.74
CA ALA A 327 -4.17 -8.26 -16.73
C ALA A 327 -2.93 -8.29 -17.63
N ALA A 328 -1.84 -8.86 -17.13
CA ALA A 328 -0.60 -9.00 -17.89
C ALA A 328 -0.08 -10.43 -17.76
N ALA A 329 0.41 -10.99 -18.85
CA ALA A 329 1.23 -12.19 -18.83
C ALA A 329 2.69 -11.79 -18.56
N LYS A 330 3.36 -12.51 -17.66
CA LYS A 330 4.80 -12.40 -17.41
C LYS A 330 5.46 -13.66 -17.95
N VAL A 331 6.44 -13.48 -18.83
CA VAL A 331 7.24 -14.58 -19.37
C VAL A 331 8.58 -14.58 -18.61
N SER A 332 8.98 -15.74 -18.09
CA SER A 332 10.24 -15.87 -17.36
C SER A 332 11.45 -15.62 -18.28
N GLY A 333 12.44 -14.87 -17.80
CA GLY A 333 13.77 -14.84 -18.43
C GLY A 333 14.49 -16.18 -18.28
N ASP A 334 15.53 -16.41 -19.08
CA ASP A 334 16.26 -17.67 -19.09
C ASP A 334 16.81 -18.02 -17.68
N HIS A 335 16.56 -19.24 -17.21
CA HIS A 335 17.13 -19.87 -16.01
C HIS A 335 16.71 -19.35 -14.62
N THR A 336 15.52 -18.75 -14.45
CA THR A 336 15.04 -18.36 -13.11
C THR A 336 13.88 -19.21 -12.60
N ILE A 337 13.93 -19.56 -11.30
CA ILE A 337 12.87 -20.33 -10.63
C ILE A 337 11.69 -19.45 -10.19
N THR A 338 11.80 -18.12 -10.34
CA THR A 338 10.74 -17.16 -10.06
C THR A 338 10.60 -16.15 -11.19
N THR A 339 9.35 -15.82 -11.50
CA THR A 339 8.90 -14.74 -12.38
C THR A 339 8.85 -13.42 -11.62
N HIS A 340 9.97 -13.01 -11.01
CA HIS A 340 10.08 -11.70 -10.33
C HIS A 340 11.04 -10.74 -11.06
N GLN A 341 10.64 -9.47 -11.24
CA GLN A 341 11.29 -8.48 -12.11
C GLN A 341 12.77 -8.25 -11.81
N LEU A 342 13.19 -8.45 -10.56
CA LEU A 342 14.57 -8.31 -10.13
C LEU A 342 15.51 -9.43 -10.61
N HIS A 343 14.96 -10.49 -11.23
CA HIS A 343 15.70 -11.66 -11.68
C HIS A 343 15.60 -11.86 -13.20
N GLY A 344 15.48 -10.78 -13.99
CA GLY A 344 15.66 -10.84 -15.45
C GLY A 344 14.40 -11.02 -16.28
N GLU A 345 13.25 -10.52 -15.81
CA GLU A 345 12.00 -10.48 -16.61
C GLU A 345 12.09 -9.55 -17.83
N ARG A 346 11.25 -9.84 -18.84
CA ARG A 346 10.86 -8.91 -19.93
C ARG A 346 9.36 -8.66 -19.91
#